data_AF-A0A9D1GQM3-F1
#
_entry.id   AF-A0A9D1GQM3-F1
#
_cell.length_a   1.000
_cell.length_b   1.000
_cell.length_c   1.000
_cell.angle_alpha   90.00
_cell.angle_beta   90.00
_cell.angle_gamma   90.00
#
_symmetry.space_group_name_H-M   'P 1'
#
loop_
_entity.id
_entity.type
_entity.pdbx_description
1 polymer ?
#
loop_
_entity_poly.entity_id
_entity_poly.type
_entity_poly.pdbx_seq_one_letter_code
_entity_poly.pdbx_strand_id
1 'polypeptide(L)'
;MAVKEKNVEKKSRILEYLKESHKWENYVFLLFSVIVLLMGSLILSGALVVKEDFWLIGSHPEVFAWVLVGIAIVFTLYALYPFFKPAFPELKKITWLPLGKFIGNSIRVLLFLTIFALLFLLYDAFITQILARIF
;
A
#
# COMPACT_ATOMS: atom_id res chain seq x y z
N MET A 1 -54.04 2.97 30.03
CA MET A 1 -53.68 2.41 28.71
C MET A 1 -52.20 2.62 28.50
N ALA A 2 -51.42 1.54 28.36
CA ALA A 2 -49.97 1.59 28.27
C ALA A 2 -49.53 2.24 26.94
N VAL A 3 -48.75 3.30 27.04
CA VAL A 3 -48.03 3.91 25.92
C VAL A 3 -46.91 2.94 25.54
N LYS A 4 -47.03 2.28 24.39
CA LYS A 4 -45.96 1.44 23.83
C LYS A 4 -44.83 2.35 23.35
N GLU A 5 -43.77 2.44 24.15
CA GLU A 5 -42.49 3.00 23.71
C GLU A 5 -41.92 2.12 22.58
N LYS A 6 -41.81 2.70 21.39
CA LYS A 6 -41.17 2.08 20.24
C LYS A 6 -39.65 2.20 20.47
N ASN A 7 -39.02 1.10 20.89
CA ASN A 7 -37.57 0.99 20.98
C ASN A 7 -36.95 1.23 19.59
N VAL A 8 -36.51 2.46 19.33
CA VAL A 8 -35.69 2.79 18.17
C VAL A 8 -34.28 2.36 18.53
N GLU A 9 -33.93 1.12 18.17
CA GLU A 9 -32.57 0.62 18.26
C GLU A 9 -31.63 1.59 17.53
N LYS A 10 -30.76 2.26 18.29
CA LYS A 10 -29.65 3.05 17.76
C LYS A 10 -28.65 2.09 17.09
N LYS A 11 -28.94 1.67 15.86
CA LYS A 11 -27.92 1.07 14.99
C LYS A 11 -26.75 2.05 14.89
N SER A 12 -25.54 1.58 15.21
CA SER A 12 -24.37 2.46 15.19
C SER A 12 -24.21 3.04 13.77
N ARG A 13 -24.13 4.36 13.64
CA ARG A 13 -23.92 5.05 12.35
C ARG A 13 -22.67 4.55 11.62
N ILE A 14 -21.72 3.99 12.36
CA ILE A 14 -20.49 3.37 11.85
C ILE A 14 -20.79 2.09 11.06
N LEU A 15 -21.69 1.24 11.57
CA LEU A 15 -22.11 0.01 10.88
C LEU A 15 -22.95 0.30 9.63
N GLU A 16 -23.78 1.33 9.67
CA GLU A 16 -24.51 1.82 8.50
C GLU A 16 -23.55 2.36 7.45
N TYR A 17 -22.59 3.21 7.86
CA TYR A 17 -21.57 3.75 6.96
C TYR A 17 -20.68 2.68 6.32
N LEU A 18 -20.27 1.65 7.07
CA LEU A 18 -19.50 0.51 6.55
C LEU A 18 -20.29 -0.34 5.55
N LYS A 19 -21.59 -0.58 5.79
CA LYS A 19 -22.44 -1.34 4.87
C LYS A 19 -22.83 -0.56 3.61
N GLU A 20 -23.00 0.75 3.72
CA GLU A 20 -23.48 1.59 2.63
C GLU A 20 -22.34 2.05 1.68
N SER A 21 -21.11 2.18 2.19
CA SER A 21 -19.97 2.68 1.40
C SER A 21 -19.08 1.57 0.81
N HIS A 22 -19.00 0.41 1.45
CA HIS A 22 -18.08 -0.65 1.05
C HIS A 22 -18.82 -1.89 0.59
N LYS A 23 -19.02 -1.98 -0.74
CA LYS A 23 -19.52 -3.21 -1.37
C LYS A 23 -18.63 -4.38 -0.97
N TRP A 24 -19.17 -5.33 -0.20
CA TRP A 24 -18.52 -6.59 0.19
C TRP A 24 -17.90 -7.32 -1.01
N GLU A 25 -18.54 -7.20 -2.17
CA GLU A 25 -18.05 -7.68 -3.47
C GLU A 25 -16.59 -7.28 -3.74
N ASN A 26 -16.18 -6.05 -3.44
CA ASN A 26 -14.83 -5.59 -3.73
C ASN A 26 -13.76 -6.27 -2.87
N TYR A 27 -14.08 -6.60 -1.61
CA TYR A 27 -13.17 -7.38 -0.77
C TYR A 27 -13.04 -8.81 -1.25
N VAL A 28 -14.14 -9.40 -1.72
CA VAL A 28 -14.14 -10.72 -2.33
C VAL A 28 -13.29 -10.70 -3.61
N PHE A 29 -13.46 -9.72 -4.48
CA PHE A 29 -12.63 -9.55 -5.68
C PHE A 29 -11.14 -9.36 -5.36
N LEU A 30 -10.81 -8.64 -4.29
CA LEU A 30 -9.43 -8.45 -3.85
C LEU A 30 -8.82 -9.76 -3.34
N LEU A 31 -9.58 -10.54 -2.56
CA LEU A 31 -9.12 -11.85 -2.12
C LEU A 31 -8.90 -12.79 -3.31
N PHE A 32 -9.85 -12.82 -4.26
CA PHE A 32 -9.71 -13.60 -5.49
C PHE A 32 -8.52 -13.15 -6.32
N SER A 33 -8.28 -11.84 -6.45
CA SER A 33 -7.16 -11.33 -7.23
C SER A 33 -5.82 -11.77 -6.65
N VAL A 34 -5.68 -11.77 -5.32
CA VAL A 34 -4.47 -12.26 -4.64
C VAL A 34 -4.25 -13.74 -4.92
N ILE A 35 -5.28 -14.58 -4.80
CA ILE A 35 -5.17 -16.03 -5.06
C ILE A 35 -4.78 -16.29 -6.52
N VAL A 36 -5.43 -15.61 -7.47
CA VAL A 36 -5.16 -15.76 -8.90
C VAL A 36 -3.75 -15.27 -9.26
N LEU A 37 -3.31 -14.16 -8.66
CA LEU A 37 -1.95 -13.63 -8.84
C LEU A 37 -0.89 -14.60 -8.32
N LEU A 38 -1.11 -15.17 -7.13
CA LEU A 38 -0.23 -16.18 -6.56
C LEU A 38 -0.16 -17.40 -7.48
N MET A 39 -1.30 -17.89 -7.98
CA MET A 39 -1.34 -19.04 -8.87
C MET A 39 -0.57 -18.78 -10.17
N GLY A 40 -0.80 -17.62 -10.82
CA GLY A 40 -0.07 -17.23 -12.02
C GLY A 40 1.43 -17.06 -11.76
N SER A 41 1.82 -16.41 -10.66
CA SER A 41 3.23 -16.25 -10.29
C SER A 41 3.92 -17.57 -9.97
N LEU A 42 3.23 -18.53 -9.33
CA LEU A 42 3.80 -19.82 -9.01
C LEU A 42 4.06 -20.66 -10.26
N ILE A 43 3.16 -20.59 -11.25
CA ILE A 43 3.37 -21.23 -12.56
C ILE A 43 4.56 -20.58 -13.29
N LEU A 44 4.65 -19.25 -13.34
CA LEU A 44 5.78 -18.54 -13.96
C LEU A 44 7.11 -18.84 -13.27
N SER A 45 7.12 -19.02 -11.95
CA SER A 45 8.32 -19.34 -11.18
C SER A 45 8.78 -20.80 -11.33
N GLY A 46 8.00 -21.66 -11.98
CA GLY A 46 8.27 -23.10 -12.07
C GLY A 46 8.02 -23.88 -10.78
N ALA A 47 7.58 -23.23 -9.69
CA ALA A 47 7.23 -23.88 -8.43
C ALA A 47 5.96 -24.75 -8.55
N LEU A 48 5.08 -24.42 -9.50
CA LEU A 48 3.87 -25.20 -9.81
C LEU A 48 3.97 -25.73 -11.25
N VAL A 49 4.27 -27.03 -11.37
CA VAL A 49 4.37 -27.72 -12.67
C VAL A 49 2.99 -28.19 -13.10
N VAL A 50 2.51 -27.67 -14.23
CA VAL A 50 1.25 -28.12 -14.83
C VAL A 50 1.53 -29.37 -15.66
N LYS A 51 0.70 -30.41 -15.51
CA LYS A 51 0.81 -31.64 -16.31
C LYS A 51 0.50 -31.32 -17.78
N GLU A 52 1.31 -31.84 -18.70
CA GLU A 52 1.16 -31.60 -20.15
C GLU A 52 -0.18 -32.10 -20.70
N ASP A 53 -0.76 -33.15 -20.09
CA ASP A 53 -2.06 -33.71 -20.47
C ASP A 53 -3.25 -32.82 -20.09
N PHE A 54 -3.02 -31.71 -19.38
CA PHE A 54 -4.10 -30.86 -18.89
C PHE A 54 -4.70 -30.02 -20.03
N TRP A 55 -6.02 -30.10 -20.19
CA TRP A 55 -6.75 -29.47 -21.28
C TRP A 55 -6.43 -27.98 -21.40
N LEU A 56 -6.02 -27.54 -22.61
CA LEU A 56 -5.68 -26.16 -23.02
C LEU A 56 -4.48 -25.50 -22.30
N ILE A 57 -4.22 -25.86 -21.04
CA ILE A 57 -3.18 -25.26 -20.18
C ILE A 57 -1.85 -25.99 -20.34
N GLY A 58 -1.89 -27.32 -20.48
CA GLY A 58 -0.69 -28.17 -20.51
C GLY A 58 0.21 -27.92 -21.72
N SER A 59 -0.33 -27.42 -22.83
CA SER A 59 0.46 -27.12 -24.03
C SER A 59 1.21 -25.78 -23.94
N HIS A 60 0.71 -24.81 -23.17
CA HIS A 60 1.29 -23.47 -23.04
C HIS A 60 1.08 -22.90 -21.62
N PRO A 61 1.69 -23.51 -20.58
CA PRO A 61 1.45 -23.12 -19.19
C PRO A 61 1.92 -21.69 -18.88
N GLU A 62 2.99 -21.21 -19.53
CA GLU A 62 3.49 -19.85 -19.36
C GLU A 62 2.51 -18.78 -19.87
N VAL A 63 1.89 -19.01 -21.04
CA VAL A 63 0.90 -18.09 -21.62
C VAL A 63 -0.33 -18.00 -20.73
N PHE A 64 -0.80 -19.14 -20.22
CA PHE A 64 -1.90 -19.20 -19.26
C PHE A 64 -1.58 -18.42 -17.97
N ALA A 65 -0.37 -18.58 -17.45
CA ALA A 65 0.07 -17.88 -16.24
C ALA A 65 0.10 -16.36 -16.42
N TRP A 66 0.57 -15.87 -17.57
CA TRP A 66 0.51 -14.43 -17.90
C TRP A 66 -0.92 -13.91 -18.02
N VAL A 67 -1.85 -14.72 -18.56
CA VAL A 67 -3.28 -14.37 -18.58
C VAL A 67 -3.85 -14.27 -17.16
N LEU A 68 -3.51 -15.20 -16.26
CA LEU A 68 -3.92 -15.14 -14.86
C LEU A 68 -3.39 -13.89 -14.16
N VAL A 69 -2.10 -13.55 -14.36
CA VAL A 69 -1.50 -12.34 -13.80
C VAL A 69 -2.22 -11.10 -14.34
N GLY A 70 -2.49 -11.05 -15.65
CA GLY A 70 -3.23 -9.94 -16.27
C GLY A 70 -4.63 -9.74 -15.68
N ILE A 71 -5.40 -10.82 -15.53
CA ILE A 71 -6.74 -10.78 -14.92
C ILE A 71 -6.66 -10.34 -13.46
N ALA A 72 -5.69 -10.85 -12.70
CA ALA A 72 -5.51 -10.47 -11.30
C ALA A 72 -5.19 -8.98 -11.13
N ILE A 73 -4.39 -8.40 -12.04
CA ILE A 73 -4.13 -6.94 -12.04
C ILE A 73 -5.43 -6.17 -12.26
N VAL A 74 -6.25 -6.57 -13.24
CA VAL A 74 -7.53 -5.90 -13.53
C VAL A 74 -8.48 -5.98 -12.33
N PHE A 75 -8.61 -7.15 -11.70
CA PHE A 75 -9.44 -7.30 -10.49
C PHE A 75 -8.93 -6.51 -9.31
N THR A 76 -7.61 -6.44 -9.13
CA THR A 76 -6.98 -5.62 -8.08
C THR A 76 -7.29 -4.14 -8.30
N LEU A 77 -7.13 -3.63 -9.52
CA LEU A 77 -7.46 -2.24 -9.85
C LEU A 77 -8.95 -1.94 -9.64
N TYR A 78 -9.83 -2.85 -10.05
CA TYR A 78 -11.28 -2.69 -9.85
C TYR A 78 -11.65 -2.66 -8.37
N ALA A 79 -11.11 -3.57 -7.57
CA ALA A 79 -11.36 -3.66 -6.14
C ALA A 79 -10.81 -2.45 -5.37
N LEU A 80 -9.66 -1.89 -5.82
CA LEU A 80 -9.04 -0.72 -5.20
C LEU A 80 -9.63 0.63 -5.66
N TYR A 81 -10.21 0.70 -6.86
CA TYR A 81 -10.86 1.89 -7.39
C TYR A 81 -11.79 2.65 -6.40
N PRO A 82 -12.72 2.00 -5.68
CA PRO A 82 -13.58 2.68 -4.70
C PRO A 82 -12.82 3.33 -3.54
N PHE A 83 -11.63 2.86 -3.19
CA PHE A 83 -10.79 3.48 -2.15
C PHE A 83 -10.08 4.72 -2.67
N PHE A 84 -9.64 4.70 -3.93
CA PHE A 84 -8.98 5.85 -4.55
C PHE A 84 -9.97 6.93 -5.00
N LYS A 85 -11.19 6.57 -5.40
CA LYS A 85 -12.25 7.50 -5.81
C LYS A 85 -12.49 8.66 -4.81
N PRO A 86 -12.66 8.42 -3.50
CA PRO A 86 -12.79 9.50 -2.50
C PRO A 86 -11.46 10.21 -2.21
N ALA A 87 -10.31 9.56 -2.41
CA ALA A 87 -9.01 10.18 -2.21
C ALA A 87 -8.69 11.23 -3.30
N PHE A 88 -9.10 11.03 -4.55
CA PHE A 88 -8.83 11.99 -5.64
C PHE A 88 -9.30 13.44 -5.38
N PRO A 89 -10.54 13.71 -4.93
CA PRO A 89 -10.95 15.07 -4.60
C PRO A 89 -10.21 15.64 -3.38
N GLU A 90 -9.71 14.82 -2.47
CA GLU A 90 -8.86 15.27 -1.36
C GLU A 90 -7.45 15.61 -1.81
N LEU A 91 -6.86 14.80 -2.70
CA LEU A 91 -5.56 15.09 -3.32
C LEU A 91 -5.57 16.43 -4.06
N LYS A 92 -6.72 16.81 -4.66
CA LYS A 92 -6.89 18.14 -5.29
C LYS A 92 -6.90 19.29 -4.30
N LYS A 93 -7.26 19.05 -3.03
CA LYS A 93 -7.22 20.06 -1.97
C LYS A 93 -5.82 20.23 -1.38
N ILE A 94 -4.88 19.32 -1.70
CA ILE A 94 -3.49 19.47 -1.30
C ILE A 94 -2.93 20.67 -2.05
N THR A 95 -2.78 21.79 -1.35
CA THR A 95 -2.06 22.96 -1.83
C THR A 95 -0.62 22.55 -2.06
N TRP A 96 -0.25 22.32 -3.32
CA TRP A 96 1.13 22.02 -3.69
C TRP A 96 2.03 23.15 -3.19
N LEU A 97 3.10 22.77 -2.49
CA LEU A 97 4.07 23.73 -2.00
C LEU A 97 4.78 24.36 -3.21
N PRO A 98 4.86 25.69 -3.33
CA PRO A 98 5.59 26.30 -4.43
C PRO A 98 7.06 25.88 -4.36
N LEU A 99 7.66 25.57 -5.52
CA LEU A 99 9.03 25.06 -5.65
C LEU A 99 10.05 25.88 -4.85
N GLY A 100 9.89 27.21 -4.78
CA GLY A 100 10.76 28.08 -3.98
C GLY A 100 10.71 27.79 -2.47
N LYS A 101 9.53 27.53 -1.90
CA LYS A 101 9.40 27.13 -0.49
C LYS A 101 9.92 25.71 -0.26
N PHE A 102 9.74 24.80 -1.21
CA PHE A 102 10.29 23.45 -1.15
C PHE A 102 11.82 23.46 -1.08
N ILE A 103 12.47 24.21 -1.98
CA ILE A 103 13.93 24.33 -2.01
C ILE A 103 14.44 25.01 -0.73
N GLY A 104 13.81 26.11 -0.30
CA GLY A 104 14.19 26.81 0.93
C GLY A 104 14.11 25.92 2.18
N ASN A 105 13.04 25.12 2.31
CA ASN A 105 12.90 24.16 3.40
C ASN A 105 13.92 23.02 3.29
N SER A 106 14.16 22.50 2.09
CA SER A 106 15.11 21.41 1.86
C SER A 106 16.55 21.84 2.20
N ILE A 107 16.95 23.04 1.80
CA ILE A 107 18.27 23.60 2.15
C ILE A 107 18.41 23.77 3.65
N ARG A 108 17.37 24.26 4.34
CA ARG A 108 17.40 24.43 5.81
C ARG A 108 17.60 23.09 6.53
N VAL A 109 16.90 22.04 6.07
CA VAL A 109 17.06 20.68 6.63
C VAL A 109 18.44 20.12 6.32
N LEU A 110 18.92 20.27 5.08
CA LEU A 110 20.24 19.79 4.68
C LEU A 110 21.35 20.50 5.47
N LEU A 111 21.27 21.82 5.62
CA LEU A 111 22.23 22.60 6.40
C LEU A 111 22.22 22.18 7.88
N PHE A 112 21.04 21.96 8.46
CA PHE A 112 20.91 21.42 9.82
C PHE A 112 21.60 20.06 9.96
N LEU A 113 21.33 19.12 9.04
CA LEU A 113 21.98 17.80 9.00
C LEU A 113 23.51 17.92 8.88
N THR A 114 24.00 18.79 8.00
CA THR A 114 25.44 19.02 7.81
C THR A 114 26.11 19.54 9.08
N ILE A 115 25.50 20.51 9.77
CA ILE A 115 26.04 21.03 11.05
C ILE A 115 26.13 19.90 12.08
N PHE A 116 25.08 19.10 12.23
CA PHE A 116 25.08 17.98 13.18
C PHE A 116 26.12 16.92 12.82
N ALA A 117 26.24 16.56 11.54
CA ALA A 117 27.24 15.62 11.08
C ALA A 117 28.67 16.11 11.37
N LEU A 118 28.95 17.39 11.13
CA LEU A 118 30.26 17.99 11.37
C LEU A 118 30.57 18.05 12.87
N LEU A 119 29.59 18.39 13.69
CA LEU A 119 29.71 18.34 15.14
C LEU A 119 30.05 16.93 15.63
N PHE A 120 29.36 15.89 15.14
CA PHE A 120 29.68 14.51 15.50
C PHE A 120 31.09 14.10 15.05
N LEU A 121 31.53 14.48 13.85
CA LEU A 121 32.89 14.23 13.39
C LEU A 121 33.94 14.92 14.27
N LEU A 122 33.71 16.16 14.69
CA LEU A 122 34.59 16.89 15.61
C LEU A 122 34.70 16.19 16.96
N TYR A 123 33.57 15.76 17.53
CA TYR A 123 33.55 15.01 18.78
C TYR A 123 34.29 13.68 18.66
N ASP A 124 34.04 12.93 17.58
CA ASP A 124 34.70 11.65 17.33
C ASP A 124 36.23 11.80 17.20
N ALA A 125 36.68 12.80 16.44
CA ALA A 125 38.10 13.12 16.30
C ALA A 125 38.73 13.53 17.65
N PHE A 126 38.03 14.36 18.44
CA PHE A 126 38.51 14.82 19.75
C PHE A 126 38.60 13.68 20.76
N ILE A 127 37.56 12.85 20.85
CA ILE A 127 37.54 11.67 21.72
C ILE A 127 38.64 10.69 21.32
N THR A 128 38.83 10.45 20.03
CA THR A 128 39.90 9.58 19.52
C THR A 128 41.28 10.10 19.91
N GLN A 129 41.55 11.41 19.77
CA GLN A 129 42.83 11.98 20.20
C GLN A 129 43.07 11.88 21.71
N ILE A 130 42.03 12.06 22.53
CA ILE A 130 42.14 11.90 23.98
C ILE A 130 42.43 10.44 24.34
N LEU A 131 41.67 9.49 23.78
CA LEU A 131 41.86 8.07 24.03
C LEU A 131 43.25 7.61 23.61
N ALA A 132 43.75 8.05 22.44
CA ALA A 132 45.09 7.72 21.96
C ALA A 132 46.23 8.33 22.81
N ARG A 133 45.92 9.26 23.71
CA ARG A 133 46.89 9.84 24.66
C ARG A 133 46.81 9.21 26.04
N ILE A 134 45.68 8.56 26.37
CA ILE A 134 45.43 7.90 27.65
C ILE A 134 45.85 6.42 27.60
N PHE A 135 45.61 5.73 26.47
CA PHE A 135 46.06 4.38 26.17
C PHE A 135 47.34 4.40 25.33
#